data_AF-A0A954N3S9-F1
#
_entry.id   AF-A0A954N3S9-F1
#
_cell.length_a   1.000
_cell.length_b   1.000
_cell.length_c   1.000
_cell.angle_alpha   90.00
_cell.angle_beta   90.00
_cell.angle_gamma   90.00
#
_symmetry.space_group_name_H-M   'P 1'
#
loop_
_entity.id
_entity.type
_entity.pdbx_description
1 polymer ?
#
loop_
_entity_poly.entity_id
_entity_poly.type
_entity_poly.pdbx_seq_one_letter_code
_entity_poly.pdbx_strand_id
1 'polypeptide(L)'
;MNSIARWFHERVPVKGEDLQEFTNEPVPNHMKRWWYCLGGTPAYLFVVQIVTGILLAFYYQPSPTTAYESVRYITNEAAFGWYLRGVHRWAATLMIAAVVLHQMRVYFSGAYR
;
A
#
# COMPACT_ATOMS: atom_id res chain seq x y z
N MET A 1 -31.82 -6.33 -14.34
CA MET A 1 -30.99 -6.22 -13.12
C MET A 1 -31.40 -7.29 -12.14
N ASN A 2 -30.44 -8.02 -11.56
CA ASN A 2 -30.68 -9.05 -10.54
C ASN A 2 -31.26 -8.42 -9.27
N SER A 3 -32.10 -9.18 -8.55
CA SER A 3 -32.78 -8.73 -7.31
C SER A 3 -31.82 -8.14 -6.27
N ILE A 4 -30.65 -8.79 -6.11
CA ILE A 4 -29.58 -8.36 -5.19
C ILE A 4 -29.01 -6.99 -5.57
N ALA A 5 -28.78 -6.73 -6.86
CA ALA A 5 -28.24 -5.45 -7.31
C ALA A 5 -29.23 -4.30 -7.07
N ARG A 6 -30.53 -4.54 -7.24
CA ARG A 6 -31.57 -3.54 -6.93
C ARG A 6 -31.62 -3.23 -5.43
N TRP A 7 -31.57 -4.24 -4.58
CA TRP A 7 -31.54 -4.07 -3.12
C TRP A 7 -30.35 -3.21 -2.67
N PHE A 8 -29.16 -3.41 -3.25
CA PHE A 8 -27.99 -2.58 -2.97
C PHE A 8 -28.18 -1.13 -3.42
N HIS A 9 -28.69 -0.91 -4.64
CA HIS A 9 -28.95 0.45 -5.15
C HIS A 9 -30.00 1.23 -4.34
N GLU A 10 -30.98 0.56 -3.75
CA GLU A 10 -32.01 1.21 -2.92
C GLU A 10 -31.50 1.58 -1.52
N ARG A 11 -30.45 0.92 -1.02
CA ARG A 11 -29.97 1.04 0.36
C ARG A 11 -28.65 1.77 0.51
N VAL A 12 -27.79 1.69 -0.50
CA VAL A 12 -26.49 2.35 -0.51
C VAL A 12 -26.60 3.62 -1.36
N PRO A 13 -26.38 4.82 -0.79
CA PRO A 13 -26.44 6.08 -1.53
C PRO A 13 -25.17 6.30 -2.36
N VAL A 14 -24.73 5.29 -3.10
CA VAL A 14 -23.58 5.34 -4.01
C VAL A 14 -24.10 4.89 -5.36
N LYS A 15 -24.28 5.83 -6.29
CA LYS A 15 -24.67 5.49 -7.66
C LYS A 15 -23.44 5.06 -8.45
N GLY A 16 -23.64 4.17 -9.42
CA GLY A 16 -22.55 3.75 -10.32
C GLY A 16 -21.99 4.93 -11.15
N GLU A 17 -22.82 5.94 -11.40
CA GLU A 17 -22.45 7.17 -12.10
C GLU A 17 -21.49 8.02 -11.26
N ASP A 18 -21.79 8.18 -9.96
CA ASP A 18 -20.91 8.91 -9.02
C ASP A 18 -19.50 8.27 -9.02
N LEU A 19 -19.41 6.94 -9.01
CA LEU A 19 -18.13 6.22 -9.09
C LEU A 19 -17.37 6.44 -10.40
N GLN A 20 -18.09 6.53 -11.52
CA GLN A 20 -17.48 6.81 -12.82
C GLN A 20 -16.94 8.23 -12.90
N GLU A 21 -17.63 9.21 -12.32
CA GLU A 21 -17.16 10.59 -12.24
C GLU A 21 -15.86 10.69 -11.42
N PHE A 22 -15.83 10.07 -10.23
CA PHE A 22 -14.62 10.04 -9.38
C PHE A 22 -13.42 9.35 -10.06
N THR A 23 -13.66 8.31 -10.86
CA THR A 23 -12.58 7.52 -11.46
C THR A 23 -12.06 8.11 -12.77
N ASN A 24 -12.90 8.84 -13.52
CA ASN A 24 -12.58 9.31 -14.86
C ASN A 24 -12.22 10.80 -14.93
N GLU A 25 -11.70 11.38 -13.84
CA GLU A 25 -11.22 12.75 -13.90
C GLU A 25 -10.07 12.91 -14.93
N PRO A 26 -10.16 13.91 -15.83
CA PRO A 26 -9.14 14.10 -16.86
C PRO A 26 -7.85 14.62 -16.23
N VAL A 27 -6.78 13.80 -16.27
CA VAL A 27 -5.46 14.20 -15.77
C VAL A 27 -4.77 15.17 -16.73
N PRO A 28 -4.35 16.37 -16.29
CA PRO A 28 -3.60 17.30 -17.13
C PRO A 28 -2.30 16.70 -17.69
N ASN A 29 -1.94 17.05 -18.92
CA ASN A 29 -0.77 16.45 -19.60
C ASN A 29 0.56 16.66 -18.86
N HIS A 30 0.73 17.78 -18.15
CA HIS A 30 1.95 18.05 -17.38
C HIS A 30 2.10 17.14 -16.15
N MET A 31 1.00 16.57 -15.64
CA MET A 31 0.98 15.64 -14.50
C MET A 31 1.21 14.18 -14.92
N LYS A 32 1.17 13.86 -16.23
CA LYS A 32 1.41 12.50 -16.74
C LYS A 32 2.89 12.09 -16.74
N ARG A 33 3.77 12.91 -16.17
CA ARG A 33 5.21 12.64 -16.08
C ARG A 33 5.48 11.68 -14.91
N TRP A 34 6.44 10.76 -15.06
CA TRP A 34 6.64 9.65 -14.13
C TRP A 34 6.90 10.07 -12.67
N TRP A 35 7.50 11.25 -12.42
CA TRP A 35 7.75 11.75 -11.07
C TRP A 35 6.48 12.20 -10.34
N TYR A 36 5.34 12.34 -11.03
CA TYR A 36 4.06 12.53 -10.36
C TYR A 36 3.58 11.26 -9.67
N CYS A 37 4.04 10.08 -10.12
CA CYS A 37 3.75 8.79 -9.47
C CYS A 37 4.47 8.60 -8.13
N LEU A 38 5.45 9.45 -7.78
CA LEU A 38 6.18 9.35 -6.51
C LEU A 38 5.26 9.42 -5.27
N GLY A 39 4.07 10.03 -5.38
CA GLY A 39 3.09 10.02 -4.28
C GLY A 39 2.32 8.70 -4.16
N GLY A 40 2.05 8.03 -5.29
CA GLY A 40 1.40 6.72 -5.30
C GLY A 40 2.32 5.58 -4.87
N THR A 41 3.62 5.69 -5.13
CA THR A 41 4.63 4.68 -4.75
C THR A 41 4.62 4.34 -3.25
N PRO A 42 4.68 5.29 -2.29
CA PRO A 42 4.62 4.96 -0.87
C PRO A 42 3.26 4.39 -0.45
N ALA A 43 2.14 4.80 -1.07
CA ALA A 43 0.84 4.20 -0.81
C ALA A 43 0.79 2.72 -1.24
N TYR A 44 1.34 2.40 -2.41
CA TYR A 44 1.50 1.02 -2.87
C TYR A 44 2.40 0.20 -1.93
N LEU A 45 3.57 0.74 -1.56
CA LEU A 45 4.49 0.07 -0.64
C LEU A 45 3.88 -0.12 0.75
N PHE A 46 3.03 0.79 1.21
CA PHE A 46 2.28 0.64 2.45
C PHE A 46 1.30 -0.55 2.40
N VAL A 47 0.60 -0.76 1.28
CA VAL A 47 -0.23 -1.96 1.08
C VAL A 47 0.61 -3.23 1.12
N VAL A 48 1.78 -3.22 0.48
CA VAL A 48 2.75 -4.34 0.57
C VAL A 48 3.17 -4.59 2.02
N GLN A 49 3.40 -3.54 2.81
CA GLN A 49 3.73 -3.68 4.23
C GLN A 49 2.60 -4.26 5.07
N ILE A 50 1.36 -3.86 4.83
CA ILE A 50 0.20 -4.44 5.53
C ILE A 50 0.11 -5.93 5.23
N VAL A 51 0.13 -6.31 3.94
CA VAL A 51 -0.03 -7.70 3.54
C VAL A 51 1.10 -8.56 4.09
N THR A 52 2.35 -8.17 3.86
CA THR A 52 3.51 -8.93 4.35
C THR A 52 3.62 -8.91 5.87
N GLY A 53 3.25 -7.80 6.51
CA GLY A 53 3.24 -7.67 7.97
C GLY A 53 2.24 -8.60 8.64
N ILE A 54 1.02 -8.70 8.11
CA ILE A 54 0.00 -9.65 8.58
C ILE A 54 0.52 -11.08 8.44
N LEU A 55 1.13 -11.43 7.31
CA LEU A 55 1.69 -12.77 7.09
C LEU A 55 2.82 -13.11 8.08
N LEU A 56 3.69 -12.15 8.38
CA LEU A 56 4.76 -12.32 9.37
C LEU A 56 4.23 -12.40 10.80
N ALA A 57 3.15 -11.68 11.10
CA ALA A 57 2.54 -11.65 12.44
C ALA A 57 1.99 -13.02 12.88
N PHE A 58 1.62 -13.91 11.95
CA PHE A 58 1.23 -15.28 12.29
C PHE A 58 2.37 -16.11 12.92
N TYR A 59 3.63 -15.76 12.67
CA TYR A 59 4.80 -16.51 13.15
C TYR A 59 5.61 -15.75 14.22
N TYR A 60 5.50 -14.42 14.25
CA TYR A 60 6.27 -13.59 15.17
C TYR A 60 5.75 -13.69 16.60
N GLN A 61 6.67 -13.85 17.57
CA GLN A 61 6.34 -13.85 18.99
C GLN A 61 6.84 -12.56 19.67
N PRO A 62 5.95 -11.70 20.18
CA PRO A 62 6.32 -10.40 20.76
C PRO A 62 6.75 -10.53 22.24
N SER A 63 7.75 -11.35 22.53
CA SER A 63 8.35 -11.48 23.87
C SER A 63 9.87 -11.34 23.80
N PRO A 64 10.54 -10.65 24.75
CA PRO A 64 12.00 -10.53 24.77
C PRO A 64 12.74 -11.88 24.75
N THR A 65 12.13 -12.92 25.31
CA THR A 65 12.74 -14.27 25.39
C THR A 65 12.61 -15.07 24.09
N THR A 66 11.59 -14.81 23.26
CA THR A 66 11.28 -15.62 22.06
C THR A 66 11.29 -14.84 20.75
N ALA A 67 11.39 -13.51 20.78
CA ALA A 67 11.34 -12.67 19.58
C ALA A 67 12.43 -13.03 18.57
N TYR A 68 13.67 -13.19 19.01
CA TYR A 68 14.78 -13.56 18.13
C TYR A 68 14.57 -14.94 17.50
N GLU A 69 14.23 -15.95 18.31
CA GLU A 69 14.00 -17.31 17.81
C GLU A 69 12.81 -17.37 16.84
N SER A 70 11.73 -16.62 17.09
CA SER A 70 10.60 -16.56 16.15
C SER A 70 10.99 -15.97 14.78
N VAL A 71 11.85 -14.94 14.76
CA VAL A 71 12.37 -14.36 13.50
C VAL A 71 13.34 -15.32 12.82
N ARG A 72 14.14 -16.06 13.59
CA ARG A 72 15.05 -17.09 13.07
C ARG A 72 14.26 -18.22 12.42
N TYR A 73 13.16 -18.67 13.03
CA TYR A 73 12.23 -19.65 12.47
C TYR A 73 11.62 -19.15 11.15
N ILE A 74 11.09 -17.91 11.12
CA ILE A 74 10.57 -17.28 9.89
C ILE A 74 11.62 -17.30 8.78
N THR A 75 12.88 -17.05 9.11
CA THR A 75 13.94 -16.93 8.10
C THR A 75 14.38 -18.29 7.57
N ASN A 76 14.52 -19.30 8.42
CA ASN A 76 15.21 -20.55 8.04
C ASN A 76 14.28 -21.76 7.87
N GLU A 77 13.10 -21.75 8.49
CA GLU A 77 12.24 -22.94 8.58
C GLU A 77 10.86 -22.71 7.95
N ALA A 78 10.28 -21.51 8.09
CA ALA A 78 9.00 -21.20 7.49
C ALA A 78 9.09 -21.17 5.95
N ALA A 79 8.16 -21.84 5.26
CA ALA A 79 8.09 -21.84 3.81
C ALA A 79 7.95 -20.42 3.25
N PHE A 80 8.87 -20.02 2.35
CA PHE A 80 8.98 -18.66 1.81
C PHE A 80 9.15 -17.53 2.85
N GLY A 81 9.40 -17.85 4.12
CA GLY A 81 9.46 -16.84 5.18
C GLY A 81 10.65 -15.88 5.02
N TRP A 82 11.80 -16.37 4.54
CA TRP A 82 12.94 -15.51 4.17
C TRP A 82 12.57 -14.47 3.11
N TYR A 83 11.77 -14.87 2.12
CA TYR A 83 11.36 -14.00 1.01
C TYR A 83 10.37 -12.95 1.50
N LEU A 84 9.32 -13.36 2.22
CA LEU A 84 8.35 -12.43 2.79
C LEU A 84 9.00 -11.42 3.74
N ARG A 85 9.90 -11.89 4.61
CA ARG A 85 10.67 -11.02 5.51
C ARG A 85 11.59 -10.08 4.74
N GLY A 86 12.23 -10.56 3.66
CA GLY A 86 13.05 -9.76 2.76
C GLY A 86 12.25 -8.66 2.07
N VAL A 87 11.09 -9.00 1.50
CA VAL A 87 10.16 -8.05 0.87
C VAL A 87 9.71 -7.01 1.90
N HIS A 88 9.27 -7.42 3.08
CA HIS A 88 8.82 -6.51 4.14
C HIS A 88 9.92 -5.51 4.55
N ARG A 89 11.16 -5.96 4.66
CA ARG A 89 12.31 -5.08 4.97
C ARG A 89 12.61 -4.11 3.83
N TRP A 90 12.71 -4.60 2.61
CA TRP A 90 13.06 -3.77 1.46
C TRP A 90 11.95 -2.77 1.11
N ALA A 91 10.70 -3.17 1.16
CA ALA A 91 9.56 -2.29 0.93
C ALA A 91 9.48 -1.18 1.98
N ALA A 92 9.79 -1.45 3.26
CA ALA A 92 9.91 -0.40 4.28
C ALA A 92 10.99 0.64 3.92
N THR A 93 12.19 0.19 3.54
CA THR A 93 13.28 1.10 3.12
C THR A 93 12.89 1.93 1.89
N LEU A 94 12.31 1.29 0.87
CA LEU A 94 11.85 1.96 -0.34
C LEU A 94 10.70 2.94 -0.06
N MET A 95 9.82 2.64 0.90
CA MET A 95 8.71 3.51 1.27
C MET A 95 9.23 4.82 1.86
N ILE A 96 10.19 4.76 2.78
CA ILE A 96 10.82 5.97 3.34
C ILE A 96 11.53 6.77 2.24
N ALA A 97 12.31 6.11 1.38
CA ALA A 97 12.95 6.79 0.25
C ALA A 97 11.92 7.46 -0.68
N ALA A 98 10.82 6.79 -1.00
CA ALA A 98 9.76 7.30 -1.86
C ALA A 98 9.03 8.50 -1.23
N VAL A 99 8.77 8.49 0.08
CA VAL A 99 8.19 9.63 0.81
C VAL A 99 9.12 10.85 0.72
N VAL A 100 10.43 10.67 0.92
CA VAL A 100 11.40 11.77 0.79
C VAL A 100 11.42 12.32 -0.63
N LEU A 101 11.47 11.46 -1.66
CA LEU A 101 11.40 11.87 -3.06
C LEU A 101 10.08 12.59 -3.39
N HIS A 102 8.95 12.10 -2.86
CA HIS A 102 7.64 12.72 -3.02
C HIS A 102 7.60 14.12 -2.39
N GLN A 103 8.12 14.27 -1.18
CA GLN A 103 8.17 15.56 -0.48
C GLN A 103 9.02 16.58 -1.25
N MET A 104 10.19 16.15 -1.76
CA MET A 104 11.01 17.00 -2.62
C MET A 104 10.25 17.44 -3.87
N ARG A 105 9.56 16.52 -4.55
CA ARG A 105 8.72 16.85 -5.72
C ARG A 105 7.65 17.88 -5.34
N VAL A 106 6.93 17.69 -4.25
CA VAL A 106 5.86 18.61 -3.79
C VAL A 106 6.43 20.00 -3.50
N TYR A 107 7.57 20.07 -2.81
CA TYR A 107 8.22 21.35 -2.48
C TYR A 107 8.71 22.09 -3.72
N PHE A 108 9.49 21.44 -4.59
CA PHE A 108 10.09 22.08 -5.76
C PHE A 108 9.08 22.37 -6.89
N SER A 109 7.96 21.64 -6.96
CA SER A 109 6.87 21.95 -7.90
C SER A 109 5.87 22.98 -7.36
N GLY A 110 5.99 23.40 -6.09
CA GLY A 110 5.06 24.34 -5.47
C GLY A 110 3.67 23.76 -5.18
N ALA A 111 3.49 22.43 -5.28
CA ALA A 111 2.19 21.75 -5.18
C ALA A 111 1.58 21.72 -3.76
N TYR A 112 2.21 22.38 -2.79
CA TYR A 112 1.69 22.56 -1.43
C TYR A 112 0.85 23.83 -1.28
N ARG A 113 0.80 24.68 -2.31
CA ARG A 113 -0.02 25.89 -2.40
C ARG A 113 -1.15 25.66 -3.38
#